data_AF-A0A349EGR4-F1
#
_entry.id   AF-A0A349EGR4-F1
#
_cell.length_a   1.000
_cell.length_b   1.000
_cell.length_c   1.000
_cell.angle_alpha   90.00
_cell.angle_beta   90.00
_cell.angle_gamma   90.00
#
_symmetry.space_group_name_H-M   'P 1'
#
loop_
_entity.id
_entity.type
_entity.pdbx_description
1 polymer ?
#
loop_
_entity_poly.entity_id
_entity_poly.type
_entity_poly.pdbx_seq_one_letter_code
_entity_poly.pdbx_strand_id
1 'polypeptide(L)'
;MNPATFANIPHAHSQDSVPKLMGKVLLALLPATLYGIVLFGWPAFNLLAVTVLACLLGEAVCLWLAGRSVRLGLLDGSALLTGILLAMSLPPWAPWWIGAIGGAFAIVIGKGVFGGTGQNVFNPAMLARVMLLVS
;
A
#
# COMPACT_ATOMS: atom_id res chain seq x y z
N MET A 1 20.44 -33.98 13.54
CA MET A 1 19.83 -33.01 14.50
C MET A 1 18.35 -33.34 14.59
N ASN A 2 17.83 -33.57 15.80
CA ASN A 2 16.52 -34.21 16.03
C ASN A 2 15.35 -33.26 15.71
N PRO A 3 14.29 -33.70 15.01
CA PRO A 3 13.16 -32.85 14.60
C PRO A 3 12.27 -32.36 15.76
N ALA A 4 12.44 -32.90 16.97
CA ALA A 4 11.64 -32.56 18.15
C ALA A 4 11.98 -31.19 18.80
N THR A 5 13.11 -30.56 18.44
CA THR A 5 13.56 -29.31 19.07
C THR A 5 12.85 -28.07 18.52
N PHE A 6 12.22 -28.15 17.34
CA PHE A 6 11.46 -27.05 16.73
C PHE A 6 9.97 -27.03 17.13
N ALA A 7 9.45 -28.10 17.75
CA ALA A 7 8.04 -28.21 18.12
C ALA A 7 7.63 -27.27 19.28
N ASN A 8 8.59 -26.80 20.08
CA ASN A 8 8.36 -26.00 21.30
C ASN A 8 8.75 -24.53 21.17
N ILE A 9 8.90 -23.98 19.96
CA ILE A 9 9.11 -22.54 19.80
C ILE A 9 7.73 -21.87 19.70
N PRO A 10 7.26 -21.14 20.73
CA PRO A 10 5.92 -20.54 20.73
C PRO A 10 5.71 -19.54 19.58
N HIS A 11 6.79 -18.99 19.01
CA HIS A 11 6.77 -18.08 17.86
C HIS A 11 6.59 -18.76 16.49
N ALA A 12 6.57 -20.09 16.40
CA ALA A 12 6.39 -20.82 15.13
C ALA A 12 4.91 -21.05 14.75
N HIS A 13 3.96 -20.64 15.59
CA HIS A 13 2.53 -20.95 15.44
C HIS A 13 1.67 -19.85 14.78
N SER A 14 2.26 -18.83 14.15
CA SER A 14 1.47 -17.86 13.39
C SER A 14 1.13 -18.39 11.99
N GLN A 15 -0.09 -18.91 11.81
CA GLN A 15 -0.65 -19.28 10.50
C GLN A 15 -1.03 -18.07 9.63
N ASP A 16 -0.71 -16.85 10.09
CA ASP A 16 -1.00 -15.61 9.40
C ASP A 16 0.09 -15.29 8.37
N SER A 17 -0.23 -15.52 7.10
CA SER A 17 0.60 -15.06 5.98
C SER A 17 0.42 -13.56 5.75
N VAL A 18 1.46 -12.85 5.34
CA VAL A 18 1.44 -11.43 4.96
C VAL A 18 0.22 -11.05 4.08
N PRO A 19 -0.10 -11.77 2.98
CA PRO A 19 -1.27 -11.43 2.16
C PRO A 19 -2.61 -11.61 2.90
N LYS A 20 -2.72 -12.57 3.84
CA LYS A 20 -3.93 -12.72 4.67
C LYS A 20 -4.11 -11.54 5.61
N LEU A 21 -3.02 -11.07 6.22
CA LEU A 21 -3.04 -9.88 7.07
C LEU A 21 -3.40 -8.62 6.28
N MET A 22 -2.79 -8.41 5.10
CA MET A 22 -3.11 -7.28 4.24
C MET A 22 -4.57 -7.31 3.76
N GLY A 23 -5.10 -8.49 3.44
CA GLY A 23 -6.52 -8.66 3.13
C GLY A 23 -7.45 -8.30 4.29
N LYS A 24 -7.13 -8.70 5.53
CA LYS A 24 -7.88 -8.31 6.74
C LYS A 24 -7.86 -6.80 6.96
N VAL A 25 -6.70 -6.16 6.78
CA VAL A 25 -6.57 -4.69 6.91
C VAL A 25 -7.37 -3.97 5.82
N LEU A 26 -7.32 -4.45 4.58
CA LEU A 26 -8.12 -3.91 3.48
C LEU A 26 -9.62 -4.02 3.79
N LEU A 27 -10.06 -5.18 4.27
CA LEU A 27 -11.45 -5.42 4.67
C LEU A 27 -11.90 -4.50 5.82
N ALA A 28 -11.02 -4.23 6.78
CA ALA A 28 -11.28 -3.27 7.86
C ALA A 28 -11.33 -1.82 7.36
N LEU A 29 -10.57 -1.47 6.32
CA LEU A 29 -10.58 -0.14 5.69
C LEU A 29 -11.77 0.10 4.77
N LEU A 30 -12.38 -0.95 4.20
CA LEU A 30 -13.55 -0.82 3.32
C LEU A 30 -14.68 0.03 3.91
N PRO A 31 -15.21 -0.24 5.13
CA PRO A 31 -16.31 0.57 5.67
C PRO A 31 -15.92 2.04 5.86
N ALA A 32 -14.68 2.32 6.28
CA ALA A 32 -14.17 3.68 6.44
C ALA A 32 -14.05 4.41 5.08
N THR A 33 -13.56 3.70 4.06
CA THR A 33 -13.40 4.23 2.71
C THR A 33 -14.76 4.51 2.06
N LEU A 34 -15.71 3.58 2.20
CA LEU A 34 -17.09 3.74 1.71
C LEU A 34 -17.79 4.92 2.38
N TYR A 35 -17.68 5.04 3.70
CA TYR A 35 -18.26 6.17 4.41
C TYR A 35 -17.67 7.51 3.94
N GLY A 36 -16.35 7.60 3.71
CA GLY A 36 -15.71 8.78 3.14
C GLY A 36 -16.25 9.14 1.75
N ILE A 37 -16.47 8.15 0.88
CA ILE A 37 -17.05 8.38 -0.46
C ILE A 37 -18.49 8.90 -0.35
N VAL A 38 -19.30 8.37 0.57
CA VAL A 38 -20.68 8.84 0.76
C VAL A 38 -20.72 10.27 1.29
N LEU A 39 -19.77 10.65 2.17
CA LEU A 39 -19.75 11.97 2.80
C LEU A 39 -19.29 13.09 1.85
N PHE A 40 -18.34 12.79 0.98
CA PHE A 40 -17.68 13.78 0.13
C PHE A 40 -18.02 13.65 -1.37
N GLY A 41 -18.77 12.61 -1.75
CA GLY A 41 -19.32 12.42 -3.09
C GLY A 41 -18.28 12.04 -4.16
N TRP A 42 -18.56 12.45 -5.40
CA TRP A 42 -17.75 12.14 -6.59
C TRP A 42 -16.24 12.45 -6.48
N PRO A 43 -15.81 13.63 -5.97
CA PRO A 43 -14.37 13.95 -5.93
C PRO A 43 -13.58 13.01 -5.00
N ALA A 44 -14.19 12.54 -3.91
CA ALA A 44 -13.54 11.59 -3.00
C ALA A 44 -13.34 10.22 -3.63
N PHE A 45 -14.26 9.77 -4.50
CA PHE A 45 -14.05 8.54 -5.26
C PHE A 45 -12.92 8.69 -6.28
N ASN A 46 -12.91 9.78 -7.04
CA ASN A 46 -11.93 10.00 -8.10
C ASN A 46 -10.49 10.10 -7.53
N LEU A 47 -10.31 10.82 -6.43
CA LEU A 47 -9.00 10.96 -5.79
C LEU A 47 -8.43 9.61 -5.36
N LEU A 48 -9.25 8.81 -4.67
CA LEU A 48 -8.89 7.47 -4.19
C LEU A 48 -8.58 6.52 -5.37
N ALA A 49 -9.38 6.57 -6.43
CA ALA A 49 -9.17 5.75 -7.61
C ALA A 49 -7.84 6.09 -8.29
N VAL A 50 -7.56 7.38 -8.51
CA VAL A 50 -6.34 7.84 -9.18
C VAL A 50 -5.09 7.53 -8.35
N THR A 51 -5.11 7.72 -7.03
CA THR A 51 -3.97 7.41 -6.16
C THR A 51 -3.66 5.92 -6.14
N VAL A 52 -4.69 5.07 -6.02
CA VAL A 52 -4.54 3.61 -6.04
C VAL A 52 -3.98 3.17 -7.38
N LEU A 53 -4.51 3.71 -8.48
CA LEU A 53 -4.06 3.38 -9.82
C LEU A 53 -2.59 3.80 -10.02
N ALA A 54 -2.21 4.99 -9.55
CA ALA A 54 -0.82 5.45 -9.56
C ALA A 54 0.10 4.55 -8.73
N CYS A 55 -0.33 4.10 -7.54
CA CYS A 55 0.44 3.16 -6.72
C CYS A 55 0.61 1.80 -7.41
N LEU A 56 -0.45 1.25 -7.99
CA LEU A 56 -0.40 -0.04 -8.68
C LEU A 56 0.49 0.03 -9.93
N LEU A 57 0.40 1.11 -10.70
CA LEU A 57 1.28 1.33 -11.85
C LEU A 57 2.73 1.53 -11.41
N GLY A 58 2.98 2.33 -10.38
CA GLY A 58 4.32 2.51 -9.82
C GLY A 58 4.93 1.19 -9.39
N GLU A 59 4.14 0.31 -8.76
CA GLU A 59 4.63 -1.00 -8.32
C GLU A 59 4.89 -1.91 -9.51
N ALA A 60 3.98 -1.95 -10.49
CA ALA A 60 4.17 -2.73 -11.70
C ALA A 60 5.43 -2.31 -12.46
N VAL A 61 5.68 -1.01 -12.58
CA VAL A 61 6.89 -0.47 -13.23
C VAL A 61 8.14 -0.81 -12.43
N CYS A 62 8.14 -0.63 -11.10
CA CYS A 62 9.29 -0.98 -10.27
C CYS A 62 9.62 -2.48 -10.32
N LEU A 63 8.60 -3.35 -10.30
CA LEU A 63 8.79 -4.80 -10.39
C LEU A 63 9.29 -5.22 -11.77
N TRP A 64 8.77 -4.59 -12.83
CA TRP A 64 9.22 -4.81 -14.19
C TRP A 64 10.69 -4.42 -14.37
N LEU A 65 11.09 -3.24 -13.87
CA LEU A 65 12.48 -2.79 -13.87
C LEU A 65 13.40 -3.69 -13.03
N ALA A 66 12.88 -4.23 -11.93
CA ALA A 66 13.61 -5.17 -11.08
C ALA A 66 13.66 -6.62 -11.64
N GLY A 67 13.05 -6.89 -12.80
CA GLY A 67 12.99 -8.22 -13.41
C GLY A 67 12.20 -9.25 -12.59
N ARG A 68 11.32 -8.79 -11.68
CA ARG A 68 10.50 -9.65 -10.80
C ARG A 68 9.10 -9.86 -11.38
N SER A 69 8.41 -10.90 -10.91
CA SER A 69 7.05 -11.20 -11.34
C SER A 69 6.06 -10.14 -10.84
N VAL A 70 5.58 -9.29 -11.75
CA VAL A 70 4.58 -8.24 -11.47
C VAL A 70 3.34 -8.79 -10.79
N ARG A 71 2.89 -9.98 -11.22
CA ARG A 71 1.68 -10.63 -10.70
C ARG A 71 1.79 -10.97 -9.22
N LEU A 72 2.97 -11.39 -8.76
CA LEU A 72 3.16 -11.84 -7.38
C LEU A 72 3.24 -10.66 -6.41
N GLY A 73 3.90 -9.57 -6.81
CA GLY A 73 3.93 -8.33 -6.01
C GLY A 73 2.59 -7.59 -5.97
N LEU A 74 1.81 -7.60 -7.06
CA LEU A 74 0.44 -7.05 -7.03
C LEU A 74 -0.50 -7.84 -6.11
N LEU A 75 -0.31 -9.16 -6.01
CA LEU A 75 -1.11 -10.04 -5.16
C LEU A 75 -0.84 -9.84 -3.66
N ASP A 76 0.26 -9.22 -3.27
CA ASP A 76 0.52 -8.89 -1.86
C ASP A 76 -0.49 -7.87 -1.31
N GLY A 77 -1.11 -7.04 -2.16
CA GLY A 77 -2.10 -6.04 -1.73
C GLY A 77 -1.51 -4.80 -1.03
N SER A 78 -0.18 -4.73 -0.92
CA SER A 78 0.53 -3.65 -0.22
C SER A 78 0.48 -2.31 -0.98
N ALA A 79 0.61 -2.28 -2.31
CA ALA A 79 0.41 -1.05 -3.10
C ALA A 79 -1.02 -0.52 -2.99
N LEU A 80 -2.00 -1.43 -3.04
CA LEU A 80 -3.41 -1.08 -2.91
C LEU A 80 -3.68 -0.43 -1.55
N LEU A 81 -3.21 -1.07 -0.47
CA LEU A 81 -3.30 -0.53 0.88
C LEU A 81 -2.64 0.85 0.99
N THR A 82 -1.45 1.00 0.41
CA THR A 82 -0.70 2.28 0.41
C THR A 82 -1.48 3.39 -0.29
N GLY A 83 -2.05 3.11 -1.47
CA GLY A 83 -2.86 4.07 -2.22
C GLY A 83 -4.13 4.50 -1.48
N ILE A 84 -4.80 3.57 -0.80
CA ILE A 84 -5.99 3.86 -0.01
C ILE A 84 -5.64 4.72 1.21
N LEU A 85 -4.61 4.33 1.97
CA LEU A 85 -4.17 5.07 3.16
C LEU A 85 -3.70 6.48 2.82
N LEU A 86 -2.95 6.63 1.73
CA LEU A 86 -2.52 7.95 1.25
C LEU A 86 -3.74 8.82 0.96
N ALA A 87 -4.68 8.31 0.17
CA ALA A 87 -5.80 9.09 -0.31
C ALA A 87 -6.82 9.44 0.77
N MET A 88 -7.03 8.54 1.74
CA MET A 88 -7.83 8.87 2.94
C MET A 88 -7.17 9.93 3.82
N SER A 89 -5.86 10.13 3.68
CA SER A 89 -5.15 11.17 4.40
C SER A 89 -5.26 12.54 3.73
N LEU A 90 -5.43 12.57 2.40
CA LEU A 90 -5.58 13.82 1.66
C LEU A 90 -7.00 14.39 1.82
N PRO A 91 -7.16 15.73 1.70
CA PRO A 91 -8.48 16.31 1.60
C PRO A 91 -9.17 15.83 0.31
N PRO A 92 -10.48 15.57 0.33
CA PRO A 92 -11.21 15.00 -0.81
C PRO A 92 -11.36 15.96 -2.00
N TRP A 93 -11.17 17.25 -1.76
CA TRP A 93 -11.10 18.30 -2.77
C TRP A 93 -9.67 18.56 -3.28
N ALA A 94 -8.69 17.73 -2.90
CA ALA A 94 -7.35 17.82 -3.47
C ALA A 94 -7.40 17.55 -4.98
N PRO A 95 -6.62 18.30 -5.78
CA PRO A 95 -6.44 17.97 -7.19
C PRO A 95 -5.92 16.54 -7.39
N TRP A 96 -6.47 15.84 -8.38
CA TRP A 96 -6.16 14.46 -8.69
C TRP A 96 -4.66 14.21 -8.98
N TRP A 97 -3.96 15.21 -9.55
CA TRP A 97 -2.53 15.11 -9.83
C TRP A 97 -1.68 15.01 -8.56
N ILE A 98 -2.11 15.61 -7.45
CA ILE A 98 -1.39 15.53 -6.16
C ILE A 98 -1.42 14.08 -5.66
N GLY A 99 -2.59 13.46 -5.74
CA GLY A 99 -2.74 12.06 -5.41
C GLY A 99 -1.91 11.13 -6.29
N ALA A 100 -1.86 11.41 -7.60
CA ALA A 100 -1.06 10.64 -8.55
C ALA A 100 0.45 10.74 -8.28
N ILE A 101 0.96 11.96 -8.09
CA ILE A 101 2.39 12.22 -7.82
C ILE A 101 2.78 11.64 -6.47
N GLY A 102 1.96 11.85 -5.43
CA GLY A 102 2.19 11.28 -4.10
C GLY A 102 2.18 9.76 -4.12
N GLY A 103 1.24 9.13 -4.84
CA GLY A 103 1.18 7.68 -4.99
C GLY A 103 2.39 7.10 -5.72
N ALA A 104 2.80 7.73 -6.83
CA ALA A 104 4.00 7.34 -7.56
C ALA A 104 5.26 7.47 -6.67
N PHE A 105 5.40 8.56 -5.92
CA PHE A 105 6.50 8.77 -4.99
C PHE A 105 6.51 7.74 -3.85
N ALA A 106 5.35 7.45 -3.26
CA ALA A 106 5.20 6.45 -2.20
C ALA A 106 5.76 5.10 -2.63
N ILE A 107 5.46 4.68 -3.86
CA ILE A 107 5.86 3.37 -4.37
C ILE A 107 7.27 3.39 -4.90
N VAL A 108 7.65 4.33 -5.75
CA VAL A 108 8.99 4.35 -6.36
C VAL A 108 10.05 4.58 -5.30
N ILE A 109 9.90 5.61 -4.47
CA ILE A 109 10.89 5.99 -3.47
C ILE A 109 10.67 5.24 -2.15
N GLY A 110 9.43 5.19 -1.66
CA GLY A 110 9.13 4.58 -0.37
C GLY A 110 9.22 3.05 -0.33
N LYS A 111 9.11 2.39 -1.48
CA LYS A 111 9.12 0.91 -1.56
C LYS A 111 10.10 0.36 -2.61
N GLY A 112 10.14 0.94 -3.79
CA GLY A 112 10.93 0.46 -4.93
C GLY A 112 12.43 0.55 -4.68
N VAL A 113 12.92 1.68 -4.17
CA VAL A 113 14.34 1.89 -3.85
C VAL A 113 14.87 0.89 -2.81
N PHE A 114 14.01 0.46 -1.87
CA PHE A 114 14.41 -0.45 -0.79
C PHE A 114 14.30 -1.94 -1.14
N GLY A 115 13.93 -2.29 -2.37
CA GLY A 115 13.87 -3.67 -2.84
C GLY A 115 12.49 -4.34 -2.71
N GLY A 116 11.45 -3.59 -2.33
CA GLY A 116 10.06 -4.03 -2.38
C GLY A 116 9.45 -4.44 -1.02
N THR A 117 8.40 -5.26 -1.08
CA THR A 117 7.59 -5.66 0.09
C THR A 117 8.44 -6.37 1.15
N GLY A 118 8.45 -5.84 2.38
CA GLY A 118 9.16 -6.42 3.53
C GLY A 118 10.52 -5.77 3.85
N GLN A 119 11.03 -4.90 2.97
CA GLN A 119 12.26 -4.13 3.20
C GLN A 119 12.00 -2.63 3.40
N ASN A 120 10.75 -2.23 3.57
CA ASN A 120 10.37 -0.84 3.77
C ASN A 120 10.89 -0.32 5.11
N VAL A 121 11.89 0.55 5.08
CA VAL A 121 12.42 1.24 6.27
C VAL A 121 11.36 2.16 6.89
N PHE A 122 10.52 2.76 6.03
CA PHE A 122 9.43 3.65 6.42
C PHE A 122 8.10 3.24 5.80
N ASN A 123 6.98 3.63 6.41
CA ASN A 123 5.67 3.43 5.80
C ASN A 123 5.55 4.30 4.53
N PRO A 124 5.42 3.72 3.33
CA PRO A 124 5.42 4.45 2.07
C PRO A 124 4.25 5.46 1.97
N ALA A 125 3.10 5.14 2.57
CA ALA A 125 1.94 6.04 2.56
C ALA A 125 2.21 7.33 3.37
N MET A 126 2.82 7.18 4.55
CA MET A 126 3.14 8.33 5.41
C MET A 126 4.32 9.13 4.86
N LEU A 127 5.29 8.46 4.23
CA LEU A 127 6.39 9.14 3.55
C LEU A 127 5.85 10.08 2.45
N ALA A 128 4.97 9.59 1.60
CA ALA A 128 4.36 10.42 0.56
C ALA A 128 3.49 11.54 1.14
N ARG A 129 2.75 11.30 2.22
CA ARG A 129 2.01 12.36 2.91
C ARG A 129 2.93 13.49 3.38
N VAL A 130 4.06 13.17 4.01
CA VAL A 130 5.00 14.19 4.49
C VAL A 130 5.58 14.99 3.32
N MET A 131 5.93 14.32 2.23
CA MET A 131 6.41 14.98 1.01
C MET A 131 5.37 15.97 0.45
N LEU A 132 4.10 15.56 0.38
CA LEU A 132 3.01 16.42 -0.08
C LEU A 132 2.68 17.58 0.88
N LEU A 133 3.02 17.46 2.16
CA LEU A 133 2.81 18.52 3.15
C LEU A 133 3.91 19.58 3.07
N VAL A 134 5.14 19.16 2.80
CA VAL A 134 6.31 20.04 2.69
C VAL A 134 6.37 20.77 1.34
N SER A 135 5.73 20.22 0.29
CA SER A 135 5.70 20.78 -1.06
C SER A 135 4.56 21.78 -1.24
#